data_AF-A0A7J5V7W1-F1
#
_entry.id   AF-A0A7J5V7W1-F1
#
_cell.length_a   1.000
_cell.length_b   1.000
_cell.length_c   1.000
_cell.angle_alpha   90.00
_cell.angle_beta   90.00
_cell.angle_gamma   90.00
#
_symmetry.space_group_name_H-M   'P 1'
#
loop_
_entity.id
_entity.type
_entity.pdbx_description
1 polymer ?
#
loop_
_entity_poly.entity_id
_entity_poly.type
_entity_poly.pdbx_seq_one_letter_code
_entity_poly.pdbx_strand_id
1 'polypeptide(L)'
;MQKLKWAIARLVFIIAALAATATGNILGFLLGPLYSWYFFNDLNCFKHYRHFYAITACGWKMVLAWIRDPDYRNMFAIPLVAPPMMAADLSRVRVRATWPKDTGACNGCAQCCTQRFCPLLDTETNRCRSYGSFYWRYFNCGRYPERLSQIEYYECEKWEILDTPQP
;
A
#
# COMPACT_ATOMS: atom_id res chain seq x y z
N MET A 1 -12.98 0.11 -21.53
CA MET A 1 -11.65 -0.54 -21.65
C MET A 1 -10.72 -0.27 -20.45
N GLN A 2 -10.60 0.97 -19.93
CA GLN A 2 -9.66 1.27 -18.82
C GLN A 2 -9.93 0.49 -17.52
N LYS A 3 -11.19 0.40 -17.08
CA LYS A 3 -11.59 -0.39 -15.90
C LYS A 3 -11.12 -1.86 -15.99
N LEU A 4 -11.23 -2.46 -17.17
CA LEU A 4 -10.77 -3.83 -17.42
C LEU A 4 -9.24 -3.93 -17.32
N LYS A 5 -8.50 -2.96 -17.89
CA LYS A 5 -7.03 -2.91 -17.76
C LYS A 5 -6.60 -2.84 -16.29
N TRP A 6 -7.26 -2.01 -15.47
CA TRP A 6 -6.93 -1.89 -14.05
C TRP A 6 -7.26 -3.16 -13.26
N ALA A 7 -8.38 -3.80 -13.57
CA ALA A 7 -8.75 -5.08 -12.96
C ALA A 7 -7.74 -6.18 -13.29
N ILE A 8 -7.37 -6.32 -14.57
CA ILE A 8 -6.35 -7.28 -15.00
C ILE A 8 -5.01 -7.00 -14.30
N ALA A 9 -4.57 -5.75 -14.28
CA ALA A 9 -3.32 -5.36 -13.64
C ALA A 9 -3.29 -5.77 -12.14
N ARG A 10 -4.38 -5.53 -11.40
CA ARG A 10 -4.50 -5.96 -10.00
C ARG A 10 -4.49 -7.47 -9.86
N LEU A 11 -5.28 -8.19 -10.66
CA LEU A 11 -5.36 -9.65 -10.60
C LEU A 11 -4.00 -10.29 -10.88
N VAL A 12 -3.31 -9.85 -11.93
CA VAL A 12 -1.97 -10.34 -12.27
C VAL A 12 -1.01 -10.12 -11.10
N PHE A 13 -1.00 -8.92 -10.51
CA PHE A 13 -0.16 -8.65 -9.34
C PHE A 13 -0.55 -9.50 -8.12
N ILE A 14 -1.84 -9.63 -7.80
CA ILE A 14 -2.31 -10.42 -6.66
C ILE A 14 -1.89 -11.89 -6.83
N ILE A 15 -2.11 -12.46 -8.01
CA ILE A 15 -1.71 -13.84 -8.33
C ILE A 15 -0.19 -13.98 -8.19
N ALA A 16 0.60 -13.06 -8.76
CA ALA A 16 2.05 -13.09 -8.67
C ALA A 16 2.55 -12.93 -7.22
N ALA A 17 1.96 -12.03 -6.44
CA ALA A 17 2.32 -11.78 -5.05
C ALA A 17 1.96 -12.97 -4.15
N LEU A 18 0.79 -13.60 -4.35
CA LEU A 18 0.38 -14.80 -3.63
C LEU A 18 1.28 -15.99 -4.00
N ALA A 19 1.59 -16.20 -5.28
CA ALA A 19 2.50 -17.25 -5.72
C ALA A 19 3.93 -17.04 -5.18
N ALA A 20 4.44 -15.81 -5.20
CA ALA A 20 5.72 -15.48 -4.57
C ALA A 20 5.69 -15.76 -3.06
N THR A 21 4.64 -15.32 -2.36
CA THR A 21 4.49 -15.54 -0.91
C THR A 21 4.40 -17.02 -0.56
N ALA A 22 3.57 -17.79 -1.27
CA ALA A 22 3.38 -19.22 -1.07
C ALA A 22 4.66 -20.04 -1.31
N THR A 23 5.52 -19.60 -2.23
CA THR A 23 6.80 -20.25 -2.53
C THR A 23 7.96 -19.77 -1.65
N GLY A 24 7.69 -19.03 -0.57
CA GLY A 24 8.76 -18.45 0.26
C GLY A 24 9.65 -17.46 -0.51
N ASN A 25 9.09 -16.84 -1.55
CA ASN A 25 9.70 -15.91 -2.48
C ASN A 25 10.60 -16.48 -3.58
N ILE A 26 10.65 -17.80 -3.78
CA ILE A 26 11.42 -18.40 -4.89
C ILE A 26 11.01 -17.77 -6.23
N LEU A 27 9.70 -17.63 -6.48
CA LEU A 27 9.21 -17.01 -7.70
C LEU A 27 9.57 -15.52 -7.81
N GLY A 28 9.59 -14.79 -6.69
CA GLY A 28 10.01 -13.39 -6.65
C GLY A 28 11.49 -13.20 -7.00
N PHE A 29 12.35 -14.14 -6.61
CA PHE A 29 13.77 -14.13 -7.01
C PHE A 29 13.95 -14.52 -8.49
N LEU A 30 13.26 -15.55 -8.97
CA LEU A 30 13.30 -15.93 -10.39
C LEU A 30 12.82 -14.80 -11.31
N LEU A 31 11.80 -14.06 -10.87
CA LEU A 31 11.26 -12.89 -11.57
C LEU A 31 11.83 -11.59 -11.01
N GLY A 32 13.07 -11.60 -10.51
CA GLY A 32 13.68 -10.50 -9.75
C GLY A 32 13.46 -9.11 -10.33
N PRO A 33 13.77 -8.85 -11.61
CA PRO A 33 13.53 -7.53 -12.22
C PRO A 33 12.06 -7.09 -12.19
N LEU A 34 11.12 -8.00 -12.46
CA LEU A 34 9.69 -7.72 -12.41
C LEU A 34 9.21 -7.48 -10.98
N TYR A 35 9.65 -8.30 -10.03
CA TYR A 35 9.33 -8.12 -8.61
C TYR A 35 9.85 -6.78 -8.09
N SER A 36 11.08 -6.43 -8.45
CA SER A 36 11.68 -5.13 -8.17
C SER A 36 10.88 -3.98 -8.78
N TRP A 37 10.45 -4.09 -10.03
CA TRP A 37 9.64 -3.08 -10.69
C TRP A 37 8.28 -2.89 -9.99
N TYR A 38 7.64 -3.98 -9.58
CA TYR A 38 6.34 -3.90 -8.90
C TYR A 38 6.39 -3.10 -7.60
N PHE A 39 7.42 -3.31 -6.77
CA PHE A 39 7.54 -2.67 -5.47
C PHE A 39 8.35 -1.37 -5.46
N PHE A 40 9.28 -1.18 -6.39
CA PHE A 40 10.23 -0.05 -6.37
C PHE A 40 10.23 0.79 -7.66
N ASN A 41 9.44 0.41 -8.68
CA ASN A 41 9.45 1.04 -10.00
C ASN A 41 10.85 1.04 -10.65
N ASP A 42 11.67 0.05 -10.32
CA ASP A 42 13.08 -0.07 -10.70
C ASP A 42 13.35 -1.52 -11.10
N LEU A 43 13.85 -1.76 -12.31
CA LEU A 43 14.17 -3.11 -12.81
C LEU A 43 15.47 -3.67 -12.23
N ASN A 44 16.31 -2.84 -11.59
CA ASN A 44 17.56 -3.28 -10.99
C ASN A 44 17.31 -4.02 -9.66
N CYS A 45 17.02 -5.31 -9.75
CA CYS A 45 16.72 -6.14 -8.57
C CYS A 45 17.90 -6.27 -7.60
N PHE A 46 19.15 -6.17 -8.07
CA PHE A 46 20.35 -6.24 -7.22
C PHE A 46 20.46 -5.05 -6.25
N LYS A 47 19.76 -3.95 -6.51
CA LYS A 47 19.67 -2.83 -5.55
C LYS A 47 18.72 -3.13 -4.40
N HIS A 48 17.69 -3.95 -4.66
CA HIS A 48 16.53 -4.11 -3.79
C HIS A 48 16.35 -5.53 -3.22
N TYR A 49 17.15 -6.52 -3.64
CA TYR A 49 17.01 -7.93 -3.26
C TYR A 49 17.01 -8.15 -1.74
N ARG A 50 17.72 -7.32 -0.97
CA ARG A 50 17.70 -7.36 0.51
C ARG A 50 16.30 -7.18 1.12
N HIS A 51 15.39 -6.50 0.41
CA HIS A 51 14.02 -6.28 0.87
C HIS A 51 13.08 -7.43 0.51
N PHE A 52 13.47 -8.33 -0.38
CA PHE A 52 12.58 -9.34 -0.95
C PHE A 52 12.02 -10.31 0.11
N TYR A 53 12.89 -10.83 0.98
CA TYR A 53 12.47 -11.67 2.09
C TYR A 53 11.60 -10.92 3.10
N ALA A 54 11.95 -9.67 3.43
CA ALA A 54 11.17 -8.87 4.36
C ALA A 54 9.76 -8.57 3.82
N ILE A 55 9.64 -8.25 2.52
CA ILE A 55 8.35 -8.08 1.84
C ILE A 55 7.55 -9.37 1.89
N THR A 56 8.20 -10.52 1.70
CA THR A 56 7.51 -11.84 1.74
C THR A 56 7.02 -12.19 3.14
N ALA A 57 7.84 -11.96 4.16
CA ALA A 57 7.44 -12.14 5.56
C ALA A 57 6.26 -11.21 5.92
N CYS A 58 6.31 -9.95 5.46
CA CYS A 58 5.19 -9.03 5.57
C CYS A 58 3.95 -9.56 4.83
N GLY A 59 4.10 -10.09 3.61
CA GLY A 59 3.03 -10.70 2.83
C GLY A 59 2.32 -11.82 3.58
N TRP A 60 3.07 -12.73 4.20
CA TRP A 60 2.49 -13.78 5.07
C TRP A 60 1.73 -13.20 6.26
N LYS A 61 2.29 -12.20 6.96
CA LYS A 61 1.59 -11.50 8.05
C LYS A 61 0.29 -10.88 7.58
N MET A 62 0.29 -10.24 6.41
CA MET A 62 -0.90 -9.64 5.82
C MET A 62 -1.96 -10.69 5.46
N VAL A 63 -1.57 -11.82 4.86
CA VAL A 63 -2.50 -12.93 4.54
C VAL A 63 -3.11 -13.51 5.82
N LEU A 64 -2.29 -13.76 6.84
CA LEU A 64 -2.78 -14.28 8.12
C LEU A 64 -3.71 -13.29 8.83
N ALA A 65 -3.37 -12.00 8.83
CA ALA A 65 -4.24 -10.95 9.38
C ALA A 65 -5.55 -10.85 8.60
N TRP A 66 -5.49 -10.92 7.27
CA TRP A 66 -6.69 -10.91 6.42
C TRP A 66 -7.61 -12.11 6.70
N ILE A 67 -7.07 -13.29 6.99
CA ILE A 67 -7.89 -14.46 7.35
C ILE A 67 -8.51 -14.30 8.75
N ARG A 68 -7.76 -13.76 9.71
CA ARG A 68 -8.13 -13.76 11.15
C ARG A 68 -8.95 -12.56 11.59
N ASP A 69 -8.77 -11.41 10.96
CA ASP A 69 -9.29 -10.12 11.43
C ASP A 69 -10.23 -9.51 10.37
N PRO A 70 -11.56 -9.45 10.61
CA PRO A 70 -12.50 -8.81 9.71
C PRO A 70 -12.26 -7.31 9.53
N ASP A 71 -11.80 -6.61 10.56
CA ASP A 71 -11.54 -5.17 10.47
C ASP A 71 -10.31 -4.92 9.60
N TYR A 72 -9.27 -5.74 9.76
CA TYR A 72 -8.12 -5.70 8.86
C TYR A 72 -8.51 -5.92 7.40
N ARG A 73 -9.43 -6.86 7.09
CA ARG A 73 -9.92 -7.08 5.72
C ARG A 73 -10.54 -5.83 5.12
N ASN A 74 -11.37 -5.16 5.91
CA ASN A 74 -12.06 -3.94 5.49
C ASN A 74 -11.08 -2.82 5.16
N MET A 75 -9.91 -2.79 5.80
CA MET A 75 -8.88 -1.80 5.49
C MET A 75 -8.35 -1.91 4.07
N PHE A 76 -8.40 -3.08 3.41
CA PHE A 76 -7.83 -3.35 2.07
C PHE A 76 -8.88 -3.62 0.97
N ALA A 77 -10.15 -3.37 1.24
CA ALA A 77 -11.23 -3.62 0.30
C ALA A 77 -11.26 -2.58 -0.85
N ILE A 78 -10.38 -2.76 -1.84
CA ILE A 78 -10.31 -1.92 -3.04
C ILE A 78 -11.02 -2.62 -4.20
N PRO A 79 -11.98 -1.97 -4.88
CA PRO A 79 -12.58 -2.51 -6.09
C PRO A 79 -11.54 -2.80 -7.17
N LEU A 80 -11.62 -3.97 -7.82
CA LEU A 80 -10.68 -4.35 -8.90
C LEU A 80 -10.58 -3.29 -10.01
N VAL A 81 -11.69 -2.61 -10.28
CA VAL A 81 -11.85 -1.58 -11.31
C VAL A 81 -11.54 -0.16 -10.83
N ALA A 82 -11.02 0.04 -9.62
CA ALA A 82 -10.65 1.36 -9.13
C ALA A 82 -9.45 1.91 -9.93
N PRO A 83 -9.37 3.22 -10.23
CA PRO A 83 -8.20 3.80 -10.90
C PRO A 83 -6.95 3.68 -10.02
N PRO A 84 -5.73 3.53 -10.56
CA PRO A 84 -4.52 3.73 -9.79
C PRO A 84 -4.43 5.19 -9.29
N MET A 85 -3.91 5.41 -8.09
CA MET A 85 -3.87 6.73 -7.47
C MET A 85 -2.45 7.10 -7.00
N MET A 86 -2.12 8.39 -7.05
CA MET A 86 -0.83 8.97 -6.61
C MET A 86 -0.91 9.69 -5.26
N ALA A 87 -2.12 9.82 -4.69
CA ALA A 87 -2.40 10.48 -3.42
C ALA A 87 -3.84 10.17 -2.98
N ALA A 88 -4.18 10.51 -1.74
CA ALA A 88 -5.55 10.51 -1.24
C ALA A 88 -6.47 11.39 -2.10
N ASP A 89 -7.76 11.05 -2.14
CA ASP A 89 -8.77 11.85 -2.85
C ASP A 89 -9.10 13.13 -2.08
N LEU A 90 -8.53 14.25 -2.53
CA LEU A 90 -8.72 15.55 -1.89
C LEU A 90 -10.14 16.12 -2.02
N SER A 91 -11.01 15.52 -2.85
CA SER A 91 -12.44 15.86 -2.84
C SER A 91 -13.16 15.29 -1.62
N ARG A 92 -12.59 14.26 -0.98
CA ARG A 92 -13.18 13.50 0.12
C ARG A 92 -12.45 13.69 1.44
N VAL A 93 -11.20 14.10 1.40
CA VAL A 93 -10.36 14.29 2.58
C VAL A 93 -9.60 15.60 2.50
N ARG A 94 -9.27 16.16 3.66
CA ARG A 94 -8.28 17.24 3.74
C ARG A 94 -7.27 16.94 4.84
N VAL A 95 -6.13 17.63 4.76
CA VAL A 95 -5.12 17.59 5.82
C VAL A 95 -5.62 18.41 7.00
N ARG A 96 -5.53 17.88 8.22
CA ARG A 96 -5.95 18.60 9.43
C ARG A 96 -5.17 19.92 9.57
N ALA A 97 -5.84 20.97 10.03
CA ALA A 97 -5.23 22.29 10.21
C ALA A 97 -4.05 22.28 11.20
N THR A 98 -4.06 21.36 12.17
CA THR A 98 -2.98 21.17 13.16
C THR A 98 -1.76 20.44 12.59
N TRP A 99 -1.83 19.94 11.36
CA TRP A 99 -0.80 19.12 10.76
C TRP A 99 0.40 19.98 10.27
N PRO A 100 1.66 19.57 10.52
CA PRO A 100 2.83 20.32 10.07
C PRO A 100 2.89 20.51 8.54
N LYS A 101 3.10 21.76 8.10
CA LYS A 101 2.96 22.21 6.69
C LYS A 101 3.96 21.58 5.70
N ASP A 102 5.05 20.96 6.16
CA ASP A 102 6.17 20.53 5.29
C ASP A 102 6.21 19.02 4.99
N THR A 103 5.04 18.38 4.97
CA THR A 103 4.95 16.92 4.95
C THR A 103 4.15 16.44 3.71
N GLY A 104 4.88 16.25 2.60
CA GLY A 104 4.40 15.67 1.31
C GLY A 104 3.60 14.35 1.37
N ALA A 105 3.29 13.77 0.21
CA ALA A 105 2.20 12.78 0.01
C ALA A 105 2.24 11.50 0.88
N CYS A 106 3.39 11.10 1.44
CA CYS A 106 3.51 10.14 2.56
C CYS A 106 4.36 10.71 3.71
N ASN A 107 5.03 11.84 3.49
CA ASN A 107 5.75 12.51 4.55
C ASN A 107 4.69 13.01 5.53
N GLY A 108 4.88 12.69 6.81
CA GLY A 108 3.99 13.12 7.87
C GLY A 108 3.35 11.97 8.65
N CYS A 109 2.50 11.14 8.03
CA CYS A 109 1.80 10.05 8.74
C CYS A 109 2.31 8.70 8.23
N ALA A 110 3.14 8.03 9.04
CA ALA A 110 3.65 6.68 8.77
C ALA A 110 2.89 5.58 9.55
N GLN A 111 1.81 5.92 10.27
CA GLN A 111 1.16 5.01 11.21
C GLN A 111 0.73 3.67 10.58
N CYS A 112 0.13 3.70 9.39
CA CYS A 112 -0.27 2.47 8.71
C CYS A 112 0.94 1.58 8.33
N CYS A 113 2.11 2.18 8.08
CA CYS A 113 3.35 1.45 7.85
C CYS A 113 3.92 0.90 9.16
N THR A 114 3.93 1.70 10.23
CA THR A 114 4.44 1.34 11.56
C THR A 114 3.65 0.19 12.16
N GLN A 115 2.32 0.31 12.26
CA GLN A 115 1.47 -0.72 12.86
C GLN A 115 1.55 -2.06 12.12
N ARG A 116 1.79 -2.03 10.80
CA ARG A 116 1.93 -3.25 9.98
C ARG A 116 3.36 -3.78 9.89
N PHE A 117 4.33 -3.13 10.54
CA PHE A 117 5.77 -3.42 10.41
C PHE A 117 6.21 -3.48 8.94
N CYS A 118 5.79 -2.48 8.15
CA CYS A 118 6.00 -2.44 6.72
C CYS A 118 7.50 -2.36 6.38
N PRO A 119 8.06 -3.34 5.64
CA PRO A 119 9.49 -3.38 5.31
C PRO A 119 9.90 -2.32 4.27
N LEU A 120 8.92 -1.61 3.70
CA LEU A 120 9.11 -0.55 2.72
C LEU A 120 9.15 0.84 3.38
N LEU A 121 8.94 0.94 4.70
CA LEU A 121 9.14 2.18 5.43
C LEU A 121 10.65 2.42 5.61
N ASP A 122 11.12 3.56 5.14
CA ASP A 122 12.41 4.11 5.51
C ASP A 122 12.24 4.88 6.83
N THR A 123 12.70 4.30 7.93
CA THR A 123 12.55 4.86 9.27
C THR A 123 13.46 6.07 9.52
N GLU A 124 14.54 6.23 8.74
CA GLU A 124 15.43 7.39 8.86
C GLU A 124 14.76 8.65 8.28
N THR A 125 14.08 8.50 7.15
CA THR A 125 13.48 9.63 6.43
C THR A 125 11.96 9.70 6.58
N ASN A 126 11.33 8.72 7.24
CA ASN A 126 9.89 8.50 7.30
C ASN A 126 9.22 8.47 5.91
N ARG A 127 9.90 7.86 4.92
CA ARG A 127 9.43 7.77 3.53
C ARG A 127 9.12 6.35 3.13
N CYS A 128 8.12 6.18 2.27
CA CYS A 128 7.88 4.89 1.64
C CYS A 128 8.88 4.67 0.48
N ARG A 129 9.71 3.63 0.58
CA ARG A 129 10.61 3.19 -0.50
C ARG A 129 9.87 2.75 -1.76
N SER A 130 8.59 2.43 -1.62
CA SER A 130 7.71 2.01 -2.70
C SER A 130 6.92 3.17 -3.33
N TYR A 131 7.15 4.41 -2.90
CA TYR A 131 6.37 5.57 -3.36
C TYR A 131 6.31 5.65 -4.89
N GLY A 132 5.10 5.75 -5.44
CA GLY A 132 4.87 5.83 -6.88
C GLY A 132 5.10 4.51 -7.66
N SER A 133 5.40 3.40 -6.99
CA SER A 133 5.49 2.08 -7.62
C SER A 133 4.14 1.57 -8.12
N PHE A 134 4.15 0.43 -8.82
CA PHE A 134 2.91 -0.25 -9.17
C PHE A 134 2.10 -0.64 -7.93
N TYR A 135 2.74 -1.30 -6.95
CA TYR A 135 2.12 -1.71 -5.69
C TYR A 135 1.51 -0.49 -4.99
N TRP A 136 2.26 0.60 -4.93
CA TRP A 136 1.80 1.82 -4.26
C TRP A 136 0.56 2.41 -4.94
N ARG A 137 0.58 2.53 -6.28
CA ARG A 137 -0.50 3.16 -7.05
C ARG A 137 -1.79 2.35 -7.09
N TYR A 138 -1.69 1.02 -7.21
CA TYR A 138 -2.85 0.16 -7.43
C TYR A 138 -3.54 -0.27 -6.13
N PHE A 139 -2.83 -0.20 -4.99
CA PHE A 139 -3.33 -0.66 -3.70
C PHE A 139 -3.48 0.49 -2.70
N ASN A 140 -3.63 0.16 -1.42
CA ASN A 140 -4.04 1.09 -0.38
C ASN A 140 -3.09 2.26 -0.20
N CYS A 141 -1.77 2.03 -0.31
CA CYS A 141 -0.77 3.05 -0.04
C CYS A 141 -1.01 4.34 -0.82
N GLY A 142 -1.47 4.23 -2.07
CA GLY A 142 -1.61 5.40 -2.94
C GLY A 142 -2.94 6.12 -2.94
N ARG A 143 -3.95 5.56 -2.28
CA ARG A 143 -5.31 6.13 -2.18
C ARG A 143 -5.72 6.46 -0.76
N TYR A 144 -4.97 5.96 0.22
CA TYR A 144 -5.31 6.09 1.63
C TYR A 144 -5.33 7.56 2.08
N PRO A 145 -6.31 7.98 2.89
CA PRO A 145 -7.49 7.23 3.33
C PRO A 145 -8.69 7.39 2.39
N GLU A 146 -9.56 6.38 2.34
CA GLU A 146 -10.82 6.39 1.59
C GLU A 146 -12.06 6.48 2.48
N ARG A 147 -11.95 6.21 3.79
CA ARG A 147 -13.06 6.17 4.76
C ARG A 147 -12.57 6.55 6.16
N LEU A 148 -13.49 6.99 7.02
CA LEU A 148 -13.18 7.33 8.41
C LEU A 148 -12.62 6.14 9.20
N SER A 149 -13.20 4.95 9.02
CA SER A 149 -12.75 3.73 9.70
C SER A 149 -11.28 3.38 9.44
N GLN A 150 -10.75 3.75 8.26
CA GLN A 150 -9.34 3.58 7.95
C GLN A 150 -8.44 4.53 8.75
N ILE A 151 -8.90 5.77 8.95
CA ILE A 151 -8.20 6.77 9.76
C ILE A 151 -8.17 6.33 11.22
N GLU A 152 -9.31 5.86 11.73
CA GLU A 152 -9.47 5.38 13.11
C GLU A 152 -8.62 4.13 13.35
N TYR A 153 -8.68 3.13 12.46
CA TYR A 153 -7.91 1.89 12.60
C TYR A 153 -6.40 2.13 12.66
N TYR A 154 -5.88 3.02 11.81
CA TYR A 154 -4.45 3.36 11.79
C TYR A 154 -4.09 4.57 12.64
N GLU A 155 -5.03 5.12 13.42
CA GLU A 155 -4.79 6.28 14.29
C GLU A 155 -4.08 7.44 13.56
N CYS A 156 -4.46 7.71 12.30
CA CYS A 156 -3.73 8.67 11.47
C CYS A 156 -4.24 10.10 11.66
N GLU A 157 -3.50 10.89 12.42
CA GLU A 157 -3.83 12.29 12.73
C GLU A 157 -3.72 13.26 11.55
N LYS A 158 -3.14 12.84 10.41
CA LYS A 158 -2.95 13.72 9.24
C LYS A 158 -4.25 14.09 8.55
N TRP A 159 -5.18 13.16 8.45
CA TRP A 159 -6.35 13.29 7.59
C TRP A 159 -7.63 13.54 8.38
N GLU A 160 -8.55 14.26 7.77
CA GLU A 160 -9.96 14.36 8.17
C GLU A 160 -10.84 14.13 6.94
N ILE A 161 -11.96 13.41 7.12
CA ILE A 161 -12.93 13.14 6.05
C ILE A 161 -13.86 14.35 5.90
N LEU A 162 -14.07 14.81 4.67
CA LEU A 162 -15.02 15.87 4.30
C LEU A 162 -16.44 15.33 4.16
N ASP A 163 -16.57 14.10 3.65
CA ASP A 163 -17.84 13.38 3.55
C ASP A 163 -18.28 12.92 4.95
N THR A 164 -19.14 13.69 5.61
CA THR A 164 -19.89 13.13 6.76
C THR A 164 -20.75 11.98 6.22
N PRO A 165 -20.76 10.78 6.83
CA PRO A 165 -21.77 9.79 6.46
C PRO A 165 -23.13 10.44 6.64
N GLN A 166 -23.99 10.42 5.61
CA GLN A 166 -25.42 10.56 5.91
C GLN A 166 -25.79 9.38 6.83
N PRO A 167 -26.48 9.66 7.95
CA PRO A 167 -26.89 8.63 8.90
C PRO A 167 -27.77 7.55 8.26
#